data_AF-A0A2G6PSN0-F1
#
_entry.id   AF-A0A2G6PSN0-F1
#
_cell.length_a   1.000
_cell.length_b   1.000
_cell.length_c   1.000
_cell.angle_alpha   90.00
_cell.angle_beta   90.00
_cell.angle_gamma   90.00
#
_symmetry.space_group_name_H-M   'P 1'
#
loop_
_entity.id
_entity.type
_entity.pdbx_description
1 polymer ?
#
loop_
_entity_poly.entity_id
_entity_poly.type
_entity_poly.pdbx_seq_one_letter_code
_entity_poly.pdbx_strand_id
1 'polypeptide(L)'
;MTPNNQHKITSRKQLSDVWLKAAILGATWAASEIILGSFLHNLRMPFNGNILTAIGLILMISASFIWKDKGLFWRTGLICALMKTLSPSAIIFGPMIAIFAEAILMELSIRSLGRNLLGYSVGASLAMSWILVQKVANMIIFYGFNIVEIYTNLIEFAERQLNIHFDLFWMPIFTLLVLYIIFGLIAVWIGVSIGKRLQTQRSSVSIKATSANAWFQAKNNRQFPYSLGWLIIDFILLIGMLLVINNTPVYLWAILTFVVIFLWTQRYKRAIRQLSKPKFWVFFILITMLTAFVMTYIQGRPGIDGLIIGLQMNFRAAIVIVGFAVIGTELYNPKIRAYFAQTAFKQLPVALELAFEALPSVISNLPEVQQFFKRPVNVVSQLMAQAEQRFKNIKQQQSPPLFILTGGLAQGKTTCLIKLIDSLKKSGLKVSGFYSPRVLSGNETTGYDQTLIDTGQNFPFLRKDKNKVNAIGAYSIDDFTYKYLKEYLLSIDHTTTQLAIIDEIGRWELEGKGWFESSKLLIEKNIPQLWVVRDTFVDKIIDFYALAHVNIYSIDNPTCESFSKDIISILKQSTPKAYNSLPNNNLNN
;
A
#
# COMPACT_ATOMS: atom_id res chain seq x y z
N MET A 1 -19.87 18.25 -35.25
CA MET A 1 -18.47 17.92 -34.87
C MET A 1 -18.38 17.93 -33.36
N THR A 2 -18.61 16.77 -32.73
CA THR A 2 -18.54 16.57 -31.28
C THR A 2 -17.42 15.55 -31.02
N PRO A 3 -16.41 15.84 -30.20
CA PRO A 3 -15.31 14.92 -30.00
C PRO A 3 -15.78 13.76 -29.13
N ASN A 4 -15.64 12.57 -29.72
CA ASN A 4 -15.96 11.28 -29.17
C ASN A 4 -14.90 10.91 -28.10
N ASN A 5 -15.11 11.32 -26.84
CA ASN A 5 -14.25 10.92 -25.73
C ASN A 5 -14.64 9.51 -25.28
N GLN A 6 -14.14 8.51 -26.02
CA GLN A 6 -14.04 7.13 -25.53
C GLN A 6 -13.19 7.14 -24.25
N HIS A 7 -13.86 6.89 -23.13
CA HIS A 7 -13.21 6.65 -21.85
C HIS A 7 -12.27 5.46 -21.97
N LYS A 8 -10.99 5.76 -22.12
CA LYS A 8 -9.87 4.83 -21.96
C LYS A 8 -9.95 4.31 -20.52
N ILE A 9 -10.53 3.13 -20.33
CA ILE A 9 -10.46 2.37 -19.07
C ILE A 9 -8.96 2.19 -18.83
N THR A 10 -8.41 3.00 -17.93
CA THR A 10 -6.99 2.97 -17.59
C THR A 10 -6.67 1.56 -17.14
N SER A 11 -5.78 0.90 -17.88
CA SER A 11 -5.05 -0.27 -17.41
C SER A 11 -4.68 -0.04 -15.95
N ARG A 12 -5.05 -0.97 -15.05
CA ARG A 12 -4.57 -0.94 -13.66
C ARG A 12 -3.04 -0.94 -13.75
N LYS A 13 -2.42 0.24 -13.66
CA LYS A 13 -0.97 0.38 -13.63
C LYS A 13 -0.50 -0.43 -12.43
N GLN A 14 0.29 -1.45 -12.71
CA GLN A 14 0.88 -2.35 -11.73
C GLN A 14 1.56 -1.51 -10.64
N LEU A 15 1.11 -1.68 -9.40
CA LEU A 15 1.76 -1.04 -8.26
C LEU A 15 3.17 -1.63 -8.11
N SER A 16 4.14 -0.83 -7.68
CA SER A 16 5.38 -1.43 -7.20
C SER A 16 5.09 -2.25 -5.94
N ASP A 17 5.85 -3.33 -5.76
CA ASP A 17 5.76 -4.19 -4.58
C ASP A 17 5.83 -3.37 -3.27
N VAL A 18 6.60 -2.28 -3.24
CA VAL A 18 6.74 -1.41 -2.07
C VAL A 18 5.45 -0.65 -1.75
N TRP A 19 4.79 -0.10 -2.76
CA TRP A 19 3.52 0.60 -2.56
C TRP A 19 2.39 -0.37 -2.23
N LEU A 20 2.43 -1.59 -2.76
CA LEU A 20 1.44 -2.62 -2.45
C LEU A 20 1.58 -3.08 -0.98
N LYS A 21 2.82 -3.34 -0.54
CA LYS A 21 3.14 -3.61 0.87
C LYS A 21 2.71 -2.48 1.79
N ALA A 22 2.98 -1.23 1.40
CA ALA A 22 2.59 -0.04 2.15
C ALA A 22 1.06 0.14 2.22
N ALA A 23 0.33 -0.17 1.16
CA ALA A 23 -1.13 -0.10 1.14
C ALA A 23 -1.75 -1.05 2.17
N ILE A 24 -1.24 -2.28 2.22
CA ILE A 24 -1.74 -3.30 3.12
C ILE A 24 -1.37 -2.97 4.57
N LEU A 25 -0.12 -2.61 4.86
CA LEU A 25 0.28 -2.19 6.21
C LEU A 25 -0.42 -0.91 6.66
N GLY A 26 -0.60 0.03 5.74
CA GLY A 26 -1.30 1.29 5.98
C GLY A 26 -2.75 1.03 6.35
N ALA A 27 -3.43 0.11 5.64
CA ALA A 27 -4.78 -0.34 5.98
C ALA A 27 -4.84 -1.03 7.35
N THR A 28 -3.86 -1.86 7.68
CA THR A 28 -3.76 -2.53 8.99
C THR A 28 -3.58 -1.54 10.13
N TRP A 29 -2.66 -0.59 9.98
CA TRP A 29 -2.47 0.46 10.95
C TRP A 29 -3.73 1.34 11.06
N ALA A 30 -4.31 1.77 9.94
CA ALA A 30 -5.54 2.55 9.94
C ALA A 30 -6.71 1.82 10.62
N ALA A 31 -6.87 0.52 10.41
CA ALA A 31 -7.90 -0.28 11.07
C ALA A 31 -7.73 -0.26 12.60
N SER A 32 -6.51 -0.46 13.10
CA SER A 32 -6.21 -0.36 14.53
C SER A 32 -6.51 1.04 15.08
N GLU A 33 -6.13 2.08 14.33
CA GLU A 33 -6.28 3.49 14.66
C GLU A 33 -7.75 3.96 14.69
N ILE A 34 -8.62 3.34 13.89
CA ILE A 34 -10.06 3.59 13.86
C ILE A 34 -10.77 2.83 14.99
N ILE A 35 -10.51 1.52 15.12
CA ILE A 35 -11.22 0.66 16.08
C ILE A 35 -10.74 0.90 17.50
N LEU A 36 -9.44 0.68 17.78
CA LEU A 36 -8.89 0.88 19.12
C LEU A 36 -8.96 2.35 19.51
N GLY A 37 -8.74 3.27 18.58
CA GLY A 37 -8.84 4.70 18.86
C GLY A 37 -10.24 5.11 19.32
N SER A 38 -11.29 4.63 18.64
CA SER A 38 -12.68 4.89 19.07
C SER A 38 -13.00 4.25 20.42
N PHE A 39 -12.51 3.03 20.67
CA PHE A 39 -12.72 2.32 21.92
C PHE A 39 -12.01 2.98 23.11
N LEU A 40 -10.74 3.33 22.95
CA LEU A 40 -9.92 4.01 23.95
C LEU A 40 -10.50 5.39 24.31
N HIS A 41 -11.02 6.10 23.30
CA HIS A 41 -11.72 7.36 23.52
C HIS A 41 -13.03 7.16 24.30
N ASN A 42 -13.78 6.08 24.02
CA ASN A 42 -14.99 5.75 24.77
C ASN A 42 -14.71 5.38 26.23
N LEU A 43 -13.58 4.71 26.51
CA LEU A 43 -13.13 4.39 27.86
C LEU A 43 -12.51 5.58 28.61
N ARG A 44 -12.29 6.72 27.94
CA ARG A 44 -11.56 7.88 28.49
C ARG A 44 -10.20 7.50 29.09
N MET A 45 -9.54 6.50 28.51
CA MET A 45 -8.21 6.07 28.96
C MET A 45 -7.21 7.24 28.82
N PRO A 46 -6.36 7.50 29.82
CA PRO A 46 -5.29 8.47 29.68
C PRO A 46 -4.25 7.97 28.67
N PHE A 47 -3.57 8.89 27.97
CA PHE A 47 -2.49 8.57 27.01
C PHE A 47 -2.90 7.73 25.79
N ASN A 48 -4.17 7.79 25.35
CA ASN A 48 -4.65 7.07 24.16
C ASN A 48 -3.77 7.25 22.91
N GLY A 49 -3.29 8.47 22.65
CA GLY A 49 -2.39 8.74 21.53
C GLY A 49 -1.06 7.99 21.60
N ASN A 50 -0.50 7.84 22.80
CA ASN A 50 0.77 7.12 23.02
C ASN A 50 0.59 5.63 22.77
N ILE A 51 -0.54 5.05 23.22
CA ILE A 51 -0.85 3.63 22.99
C ILE A 51 -1.01 3.35 21.50
N LEU A 52 -1.74 4.21 20.79
CA LEU A 52 -1.97 4.08 19.35
C LEU A 52 -0.67 4.21 18.55
N THR A 53 0.17 5.18 18.90
CA THR A 53 1.50 5.36 18.28
C THR A 53 2.38 4.15 18.53
N ALA A 54 2.41 3.62 19.76
CA ALA A 54 3.18 2.43 20.10
C ALA A 54 2.73 1.21 19.27
N ILE A 55 1.42 1.03 19.06
CA ILE A 55 0.89 -0.04 18.20
C ILE A 55 1.36 0.14 16.75
N GLY A 56 1.28 1.36 16.22
CA GLY A 56 1.80 1.70 14.89
C GLY A 56 3.27 1.36 14.72
N LEU A 57 4.11 1.76 15.69
CA LEU A 57 5.54 1.46 15.71
C LEU A 57 5.81 -0.04 15.81
N ILE A 58 5.09 -0.77 16.68
CA ILE A 58 5.21 -2.23 16.80
C ILE A 58 4.88 -2.90 15.47
N LEU A 59 3.80 -2.49 14.78
CA LEU A 59 3.43 -3.00 13.46
C LEU A 59 4.54 -2.74 12.45
N MET A 60 5.01 -1.50 12.32
CA MET A 60 6.06 -1.15 11.36
C MET A 60 7.37 -1.90 11.63
N ILE A 61 7.84 -1.92 12.88
CA ILE A 61 9.06 -2.64 13.27
C ILE A 61 8.91 -4.14 13.01
N SER A 62 7.75 -4.73 13.31
CA SER A 62 7.53 -6.16 13.02
C SER A 62 7.56 -6.44 11.51
N ALA A 63 6.95 -5.58 10.70
CA ALA A 63 6.94 -5.72 9.25
C ALA A 63 8.33 -5.63 8.62
N SER A 64 9.24 -4.84 9.20
CA SER A 64 10.57 -4.62 8.62
C SER A 64 11.48 -5.86 8.65
N PHE A 65 11.18 -6.83 9.50
CA PHE A 65 11.82 -8.14 9.51
C PHE A 65 11.38 -9.00 8.32
N ILE A 66 10.16 -8.78 7.80
CA ILE A 66 9.60 -9.48 6.66
C ILE A 66 9.97 -8.77 5.35
N TRP A 67 9.73 -7.46 5.30
CA TRP A 67 9.87 -6.63 4.11
C TRP A 67 10.96 -5.58 4.29
N LYS A 68 12.03 -5.74 3.51
CA LYS A 68 13.23 -4.91 3.57
C LYS A 68 13.26 -3.83 2.46
N ASP A 69 12.10 -3.35 2.03
CA ASP A 69 12.02 -2.34 0.97
C ASP A 69 12.33 -0.93 1.48
N LYS A 70 13.11 -0.13 0.73
CA LYS A 70 13.45 1.25 1.14
C LYS A 70 12.23 2.17 1.03
N GLY A 71 11.99 3.00 2.05
CA GLY A 71 10.85 3.91 2.07
C GLY A 71 9.50 3.25 2.38
N LEU A 72 9.50 2.10 3.05
CA LEU A 72 8.26 1.41 3.40
C LEU A 72 7.50 2.15 4.51
N PHE A 73 8.20 2.73 5.50
CA PHE A 73 7.54 3.32 6.67
C PHE A 73 6.81 4.60 6.33
N TRP A 74 7.48 5.54 5.65
CA TRP A 74 6.83 6.81 5.29
C TRP A 74 5.63 6.61 4.36
N ARG A 75 5.68 5.64 3.44
CA ARG A 75 4.54 5.30 2.56
C ARG A 75 3.39 4.68 3.35
N THR A 76 3.70 3.80 4.29
CA THR A 76 2.73 3.18 5.21
C THR A 76 2.04 4.24 6.06
N GLY A 77 2.81 5.15 6.66
CA GLY A 77 2.30 6.26 7.46
C GLY A 77 1.48 7.25 6.63
N LEU A 78 1.88 7.55 5.40
CA LEU A 78 1.10 8.41 4.49
C LEU A 78 -0.27 7.80 4.19
N ILE A 79 -0.32 6.51 3.86
CA ILE A 79 -1.58 5.82 3.57
C ILE A 79 -2.44 5.76 4.83
N CYS A 80 -1.87 5.40 5.98
CA CYS A 80 -2.58 5.37 7.26
C CYS A 80 -3.17 6.75 7.62
N ALA A 81 -2.38 7.81 7.52
CA ALA A 81 -2.82 9.18 7.78
C ALA A 81 -3.99 9.56 6.87
N LEU A 82 -3.89 9.31 5.56
CA LEU A 82 -4.99 9.60 4.63
C LEU A 82 -6.26 8.78 4.94
N MET A 83 -6.11 7.52 5.36
CA MET A 83 -7.25 6.68 5.75
C MET A 83 -7.91 7.12 7.07
N LYS A 84 -7.21 7.81 7.95
CA LYS A 84 -7.79 8.39 9.18
C LYS A 84 -8.91 9.38 8.88
N THR A 85 -8.97 9.97 7.68
CA THR A 85 -10.08 10.82 7.22
C THR A 85 -11.45 10.11 7.24
N LEU A 86 -11.46 8.77 7.24
CA LEU A 86 -12.68 7.97 7.36
C LEU A 86 -13.14 7.76 8.82
N SER A 87 -12.34 8.17 9.81
CA SER A 87 -12.66 8.01 11.22
C SER A 87 -13.81 8.96 11.61
N PRO A 88 -14.84 8.50 12.34
CA PRO A 88 -16.01 9.30 12.72
C PRO A 88 -15.73 10.38 13.80
N SER A 89 -14.47 10.72 14.02
CA SER A 89 -13.94 11.64 15.04
C SER A 89 -13.94 13.08 14.53
N ALA A 90 -14.26 14.03 15.41
CA ALA A 90 -14.43 15.44 15.03
C ALA A 90 -13.12 16.22 14.79
N ILE A 91 -11.97 15.68 15.20
CA ILE A 91 -10.64 16.29 15.06
C ILE A 91 -9.77 15.34 14.24
N ILE A 92 -9.73 15.58 12.92
CA ILE A 92 -9.15 14.63 11.96
C ILE A 92 -7.71 15.01 11.62
N PHE A 93 -7.40 16.30 11.44
CA PHE A 93 -6.12 16.76 10.91
C PHE A 93 -4.93 16.62 11.86
N GLY A 94 -5.11 16.89 13.17
CA GLY A 94 -4.05 16.75 14.16
C GLY A 94 -3.45 15.34 14.19
N PRO A 95 -4.27 14.29 14.40
CA PRO A 95 -3.82 12.90 14.34
C PRO A 95 -3.20 12.49 13.00
N MET A 96 -3.69 13.02 11.86
CA MET A 96 -3.10 12.72 10.55
C MET A 96 -1.65 13.21 10.44
N ILE A 97 -1.39 14.44 10.88
CA ILE A 97 -0.04 15.02 10.89
C ILE A 97 0.86 14.24 11.85
N ALA A 98 0.32 13.81 13.00
CA ALA A 98 1.02 12.99 13.99
C ALA A 98 1.54 11.68 13.37
N ILE A 99 0.63 10.86 12.84
CA ILE A 99 0.90 9.54 12.25
C ILE A 99 1.92 9.66 11.12
N PHE A 100 1.79 10.67 10.27
CA PHE A 100 2.70 10.85 9.16
C PHE A 100 4.10 11.27 9.62
N ALA A 101 4.19 12.20 10.59
CA ALA A 101 5.47 12.63 11.16
C ALA A 101 6.18 11.50 11.91
N GLU A 102 5.46 10.70 12.71
CA GLU A 102 5.97 9.50 13.38
C GLU A 102 6.61 8.53 12.39
N ALA A 103 5.93 8.28 11.26
CA ALA A 103 6.45 7.40 10.21
C ALA A 103 7.68 7.98 9.48
N ILE A 104 7.73 9.30 9.28
CA ILE A 104 8.90 9.98 8.72
C ILE A 104 10.09 9.89 9.68
N LEU A 105 9.90 10.19 10.97
CA LEU A 105 10.95 10.12 11.98
C LEU A 105 11.54 8.71 12.08
N MET A 106 10.67 7.70 12.02
CA MET A 106 11.10 6.31 11.97
C MET A 106 11.94 6.00 10.72
N GLU A 107 11.48 6.42 9.54
CA GLU A 107 12.22 6.21 8.28
C GLU A 107 13.57 6.93 8.27
N LEU A 108 13.62 8.18 8.74
CA LEU A 108 14.86 8.96 8.80
C LEU A 108 15.88 8.28 9.72
N SER A 109 15.45 7.83 10.90
CA SER A 109 16.34 7.13 11.83
C SER A 109 16.90 5.84 11.23
N ILE A 110 16.04 5.02 10.61
CA ILE A 110 16.47 3.76 9.99
C ILE A 110 17.35 3.99 8.76
N ARG A 111 17.11 5.08 8.01
CA ARG A 111 17.95 5.44 6.87
C ARG A 111 19.33 5.92 7.29
N SER A 112 19.43 6.60 8.44
CA SER A 112 20.69 7.12 8.98
C SER A 112 21.50 6.06 9.74
N LEU A 113 20.86 5.27 10.59
CA LEU A 113 21.53 4.32 11.50
C LEU A 113 21.45 2.86 11.03
N GLY A 114 20.68 2.60 9.96
CA GLY A 114 20.45 1.28 9.41
C GLY A 114 19.32 0.52 10.09
N ARG A 115 19.00 -0.68 9.57
CA ARG A 115 17.99 -1.59 10.10
C ARG A 115 18.54 -2.50 11.20
N ASN A 116 19.08 -1.87 12.24
CA ASN A 116 19.58 -2.54 13.44
C ASN A 116 18.76 -2.10 14.66
N LEU A 117 19.05 -2.69 15.82
CA LEU A 117 18.36 -2.33 17.06
C LEU A 117 18.47 -0.82 17.37
N LEU A 118 19.63 -0.20 17.07
CA LEU A 118 19.85 1.22 17.29
C LEU A 118 18.94 2.11 16.44
N GLY A 119 18.82 1.84 15.13
CA GLY A 119 17.93 2.56 14.24
C GLY A 119 16.45 2.41 14.62
N TYR A 120 16.05 1.23 15.10
CA TYR A 120 14.69 1.05 15.64
C TYR A 120 14.48 1.82 16.96
N SER A 121 15.44 1.75 17.89
CA SER A 121 15.38 2.44 19.18
C SER A 121 15.32 3.95 19.04
N VAL A 122 16.21 4.54 18.23
CA VAL A 122 16.23 5.98 17.99
C VAL A 122 14.97 6.42 17.26
N GLY A 123 14.55 5.70 16.20
CA GLY A 123 13.35 6.04 15.45
C GLY A 123 12.07 6.00 16.29
N ALA A 124 11.89 4.93 17.09
CA ALA A 124 10.72 4.79 17.95
C ALA A 124 10.71 5.81 19.09
N SER A 125 11.87 6.12 19.67
CA SER A 125 11.98 7.14 20.72
C SER A 125 11.65 8.53 20.18
N LEU A 126 12.13 8.87 18.98
CA LEU A 126 11.79 10.13 18.30
C LEU A 126 10.30 10.20 17.95
N ALA A 127 9.72 9.13 17.41
CA ALA A 127 8.30 9.07 17.08
C ALA A 127 7.40 9.21 18.32
N MET A 128 7.72 8.54 19.44
CA MET A 128 6.97 8.72 20.69
C MET A 128 7.14 10.12 21.28
N SER A 129 8.35 10.68 21.19
CA SER A 129 8.63 12.05 21.66
C SER A 129 7.91 13.12 20.84
N TRP A 130 7.65 12.84 19.55
CA TRP A 130 6.90 13.74 18.68
C TRP A 130 5.50 14.05 19.21
N ILE A 131 4.86 13.12 19.92
CA ILE A 131 3.55 13.35 20.54
C ILE A 131 3.60 14.52 21.54
N LEU A 132 4.69 14.62 22.32
CA LEU A 132 4.89 15.73 23.25
C LEU A 132 5.08 17.03 22.47
N VAL A 133 5.97 17.02 21.47
CA VAL A 133 6.29 18.17 20.63
C VAL A 133 5.03 18.71 19.95
N GLN A 134 4.22 17.82 19.37
CA GLN A 134 2.98 18.20 18.72
C GLN A 134 1.96 18.77 19.71
N LYS A 135 1.87 18.21 20.93
CA LYS A 135 0.97 18.74 21.97
C LYS A 135 1.37 20.15 22.39
N VAL A 136 2.67 20.39 22.61
CA VAL A 136 3.22 21.72 22.92
C VAL A 136 3.01 22.68 21.76
N ALA A 137 3.34 22.27 20.53
CA ALA A 137 3.16 23.07 19.32
C ALA A 137 1.70 23.45 19.10
N ASN A 138 0.77 22.50 19.23
CA ASN A 138 -0.66 22.77 19.13
C ASN A 138 -1.08 23.79 20.19
N MET A 139 -0.60 23.65 21.42
CA MET A 139 -0.93 24.57 22.51
C MET A 139 -0.45 26.00 22.20
N ILE A 140 0.77 26.15 21.66
CA ILE A 140 1.29 27.45 21.21
C ILE A 140 0.49 28.00 20.02
N ILE A 141 0.11 27.16 19.05
CA ILE A 141 -0.67 27.58 17.88
C ILE A 141 -2.08 28.06 18.28
N PHE A 142 -2.72 27.36 19.21
CA PHE A 142 -4.09 27.68 19.65
C PHE A 142 -4.13 28.87 20.62
N TYR A 143 -3.20 28.92 21.59
CA TYR A 143 -3.25 29.89 22.70
C TYR A 143 -2.20 31.00 22.60
N GLY A 144 -1.29 30.96 21.62
CA GLY A 144 -0.18 31.91 21.49
C GLY A 144 0.89 31.73 22.57
N PHE A 145 1.84 32.66 22.66
CA PHE A 145 2.90 32.64 23.67
C PHE A 145 2.39 32.88 25.10
N ASN A 146 1.17 33.42 25.26
CA ASN A 146 0.53 33.63 26.57
C ASN A 146 0.37 32.33 27.37
N ILE A 147 0.31 31.17 26.71
CA ILE A 147 0.27 29.88 27.43
C ILE A 147 1.57 29.57 28.16
N VAL A 148 2.71 30.06 27.65
CA VAL A 148 4.00 29.93 28.31
C VAL A 148 3.98 30.76 29.59
N GLU A 149 3.43 31.98 29.54
CA GLU A 149 3.25 32.84 30.71
C GLU A 149 2.32 32.21 31.76
N ILE A 150 1.19 31.63 31.34
CA ILE A 150 0.30 30.87 32.24
C ILE A 150 1.03 29.70 32.88
N TYR A 151 1.83 28.96 32.11
CA TYR A 151 2.63 27.85 32.63
C TYR A 151 3.68 28.32 33.65
N THR A 152 4.41 29.40 33.36
CA THR A 152 5.37 30.01 34.29
C THR A 152 4.69 30.42 35.58
N ASN A 153 3.56 31.14 35.49
CA ASN A 153 2.81 31.60 36.66
C ASN A 153 2.27 30.44 37.52
N LEU A 154 1.85 29.34 36.89
CA LEU A 154 1.41 28.13 37.60
C LEU A 154 2.56 27.41 38.31
N ILE A 155 3.75 27.39 37.71
CA ILE A 155 4.94 26.81 38.34
C ILE A 155 5.38 27.67 39.52
N GLU A 156 5.45 29.00 39.37
CA GLU A 156 5.77 29.91 40.47
C GLU A 156 4.77 29.77 41.63
N PHE A 157 3.48 29.60 41.32
CA PHE A 157 2.46 29.32 42.32
C PHE A 157 2.70 27.99 43.04
N ALA A 158 3.06 26.93 42.31
CA ALA A 158 3.36 25.61 42.87
C ALA A 158 4.66 25.61 43.72
N GLU A 159 5.70 26.33 43.29
CA GLU A 159 6.96 26.50 44.02
C GLU A 159 6.73 27.18 45.38
N ARG A 160 5.90 28.24 45.39
CA ARG A 160 5.52 28.94 46.63
C ARG A 160 4.74 28.04 47.58
N GLN A 161 3.90 27.14 47.07
CA GLN A 161 3.05 26.29 47.89
C GLN A 161 3.75 25.01 48.38
N LEU A 162 4.71 24.49 47.62
CA LEU A 162 5.50 23.32 47.99
C LEU A 162 6.77 23.66 48.77
N ASN A 163 7.18 24.94 48.82
CA ASN A 163 8.36 25.43 49.51
C ASN A 163 9.66 24.77 48.99
N ILE A 164 9.69 24.47 47.69
CA ILE A 164 10.80 23.80 46.99
C ILE A 164 11.42 24.81 46.02
N HIS A 165 12.68 25.19 46.26
CA HIS A 165 13.44 26.13 45.42
C HIS A 165 14.23 25.41 44.31
N PHE A 166 13.56 24.64 43.45
CA PHE A 166 14.19 24.11 42.25
C PHE A 166 13.63 24.83 41.03
N ASP A 167 14.47 25.00 40.01
CA ASP A 167 14.12 25.56 38.70
C ASP A 167 13.19 24.56 37.96
N LEU A 168 11.93 24.49 38.40
CA LEU A 168 10.94 23.49 38.02
C LEU A 168 10.43 23.68 36.58
N PHE A 169 10.83 24.77 35.92
CA PHE A 169 10.30 25.17 34.63
C PHE A 169 10.37 24.06 33.57
N TRP A 170 11.53 23.41 33.39
CA TRP A 170 11.70 22.37 32.37
C TRP A 170 11.49 20.93 32.87
N MET A 171 11.49 20.72 34.19
CA MET A 171 11.50 19.38 34.79
C MET A 171 10.30 18.49 34.39
N PRO A 172 9.04 18.98 34.36
CA PRO A 172 7.91 18.18 33.92
C PRO A 172 8.02 17.75 32.44
N ILE A 173 8.54 18.62 31.59
CA ILE A 173 8.72 18.36 30.16
C ILE A 173 9.80 17.29 29.96
N PHE A 174 10.94 17.41 30.63
CA PHE A 174 11.99 16.38 30.57
C PHE A 174 11.55 15.04 31.15
N THR A 175 10.78 15.06 32.24
CA THR A 175 10.22 13.82 32.84
C THR A 175 9.28 13.11 31.86
N LEU A 176 8.40 13.85 31.19
CA LEU A 176 7.52 13.30 30.14
C LEU A 176 8.32 12.80 28.94
N LEU A 177 9.38 13.50 28.54
CA LEU A 177 10.26 13.09 27.45
C LEU A 177 10.93 11.75 27.76
N VAL A 178 11.50 11.59 28.96
CA VAL A 178 12.10 10.32 29.41
C VAL A 178 11.07 9.20 29.39
N LEU A 179 9.85 9.45 29.87
CA LEU A 179 8.77 8.47 29.83
C LEU A 179 8.43 8.04 28.39
N TYR A 180 8.42 8.98 27.44
CA TYR A 180 8.12 8.68 26.03
C TYR A 180 9.25 7.90 25.35
N ILE A 181 10.51 8.18 25.71
CA ILE A 181 11.65 7.37 25.28
C ILE A 181 11.51 5.94 25.81
N ILE A 182 11.15 5.76 27.08
CA ILE A 182 10.91 4.43 27.66
C ILE A 182 9.81 3.68 26.89
N PHE A 183 8.69 4.33 26.61
CA PHE A 183 7.63 3.71 25.80
C PHE A 183 8.11 3.33 24.39
N GLY A 184 8.94 4.17 23.76
CA GLY A 184 9.56 3.86 22.46
C GLY A 184 10.44 2.61 22.52
N LEU A 185 11.27 2.48 23.56
CA LEU A 185 12.12 1.30 23.77
C LEU A 185 11.29 0.03 24.02
N ILE A 186 10.20 0.13 24.79
CA ILE A 186 9.26 -0.99 25.01
C ILE A 186 8.62 -1.41 23.69
N ALA A 187 8.16 -0.45 22.88
CA ALA A 187 7.59 -0.73 21.56
C ALA A 187 8.58 -1.44 20.64
N VAL A 188 9.86 -1.06 20.68
CA VAL A 188 10.94 -1.72 19.92
C VAL A 188 11.18 -3.14 20.42
N TRP A 189 11.25 -3.35 21.73
CA TRP A 189 11.43 -4.68 22.31
C TRP A 189 10.31 -5.63 21.89
N ILE A 190 9.06 -5.17 21.94
CA ILE A 190 7.88 -5.94 21.49
C ILE A 190 7.94 -6.18 19.97
N GLY A 191 8.15 -5.14 19.18
CA GLY A 191 8.17 -5.21 17.71
C GLY A 191 9.27 -6.13 17.17
N VAL A 192 10.48 -6.06 17.73
CA VAL A 192 11.59 -6.94 17.36
C VAL A 192 11.30 -8.39 17.76
N SER A 193 10.73 -8.61 18.94
CA SER A 193 10.36 -9.96 19.40
C SER A 193 9.32 -10.60 18.49
N ILE A 194 8.32 -9.83 18.05
CA ILE A 194 7.31 -10.28 17.09
C ILE A 194 7.94 -10.52 15.71
N GLY A 195 8.74 -9.57 15.20
CA GLY A 195 9.40 -9.67 13.91
C GLY A 195 10.30 -10.91 13.80
N LYS A 196 11.06 -11.25 14.85
CA LYS A 196 11.88 -12.47 14.92
C LYS A 196 11.02 -13.73 14.89
N ARG A 197 9.94 -13.79 15.68
CA ARG A 197 9.02 -14.96 15.70
C ARG A 197 8.37 -15.19 14.34
N LEU A 198 7.95 -14.12 13.66
CA LEU A 198 7.38 -14.16 12.31
C LEU A 198 8.38 -14.69 11.27
N GLN A 199 9.67 -14.38 11.42
CA GLN A 199 10.71 -14.91 10.54
C GLN A 199 10.87 -16.44 10.70
N THR A 200 10.74 -16.97 11.93
CA THR A 200 10.85 -18.40 12.24
C THR A 200 9.60 -19.20 11.87
N GLN A 201 8.40 -18.60 11.97
CA GLN A 201 7.10 -19.27 11.74
C GLN A 201 6.58 -19.21 10.29
N ARG A 202 7.40 -18.75 9.32
CA ARG A 202 7.02 -18.67 7.90
C ARG A 202 6.50 -19.98 7.29
N SER A 203 6.71 -21.13 7.94
CA SER A 203 6.40 -22.45 7.40
C SER A 203 5.07 -23.08 7.85
N SER A 204 4.26 -22.46 8.73
CA SER A 204 3.12 -23.21 9.33
C SER A 204 1.83 -22.44 9.65
N VAL A 205 1.61 -21.23 9.11
CA VAL A 205 0.34 -20.52 9.36
C VAL A 205 -0.66 -20.79 8.23
N SER A 206 -1.34 -21.95 8.29
CA SER A 206 -2.55 -22.20 7.50
C SER A 206 -3.75 -21.51 8.16
N ILE A 207 -3.97 -20.23 7.89
CA ILE A 207 -5.24 -19.60 8.23
C ILE A 207 -6.27 -20.10 7.21
N LYS A 208 -7.32 -20.80 7.67
CA LYS A 208 -8.46 -21.21 6.84
C LYS A 208 -8.89 -20.02 5.99
N ALA A 209 -8.75 -20.16 4.66
CA ALA A 209 -9.24 -19.20 3.69
C ALA A 209 -10.76 -19.11 3.84
N THR A 210 -11.22 -18.19 4.67
CA THR A 210 -12.64 -17.90 4.79
C THR A 210 -12.98 -17.07 3.56
N SER A 211 -13.95 -17.56 2.79
CA SER A 211 -14.38 -17.12 1.47
C SER A 211 -14.67 -15.61 1.40
N ALA A 212 -13.63 -14.81 1.11
CA ALA A 212 -13.73 -13.38 0.90
C ALA A 212 -14.12 -13.00 -0.55
N ASN A 213 -14.86 -13.87 -1.25
CA ASN A 213 -15.32 -13.62 -2.62
C ASN A 213 -16.71 -12.94 -2.68
N ALA A 214 -17.34 -12.62 -1.55
CA ALA A 214 -18.74 -12.16 -1.54
C ALA A 214 -18.96 -10.63 -1.51
N TRP A 215 -17.92 -9.78 -1.40
CA TRP A 215 -18.11 -8.32 -1.25
C TRP A 215 -17.60 -7.45 -2.41
N PHE A 216 -17.01 -8.05 -3.44
CA PHE A 216 -16.34 -7.31 -4.51
C PHE A 216 -17.28 -6.77 -5.61
N GLN A 217 -18.61 -6.86 -5.44
CA GLN A 217 -19.58 -6.42 -6.47
C GLN A 217 -20.48 -5.25 -6.08
N ALA A 218 -20.32 -4.62 -4.91
CA ALA A 218 -21.29 -3.60 -4.48
C ALA A 218 -20.67 -2.29 -3.97
N LYS A 219 -20.21 -1.43 -4.88
CA LYS A 219 -20.69 -0.03 -4.91
C LYS A 219 -20.28 0.71 -6.18
N ASN A 220 -21.20 0.72 -7.12
CA ASN A 220 -21.26 1.71 -8.19
C ASN A 220 -21.27 3.12 -7.60
N ASN A 221 -20.34 3.94 -8.10
CA ASN A 221 -20.51 5.35 -8.49
C ASN A 221 -21.65 6.12 -7.79
N ARG A 222 -21.28 6.97 -6.81
CA ARG A 222 -21.86 8.32 -6.74
C ARG A 222 -20.70 9.31 -6.77
N GLN A 223 -20.46 9.86 -7.94
CA GLN A 223 -19.40 10.84 -8.20
C GLN A 223 -19.77 12.15 -7.50
N PHE A 224 -18.93 12.60 -6.57
CA PHE A 224 -18.98 13.99 -6.11
C PHE A 224 -18.40 14.88 -7.23
N PRO A 225 -19.01 16.01 -7.59
CA PRO A 225 -18.50 16.89 -8.64
C PRO A 225 -17.31 17.70 -8.12
N TYR A 226 -16.13 17.09 -8.14
CA TYR A 226 -14.88 17.73 -7.69
C TYR A 226 -14.48 18.90 -8.59
N SER A 227 -13.99 20.00 -8.02
CA SER A 227 -13.51 21.17 -8.77
C SER A 227 -12.20 21.72 -8.24
N LEU A 228 -11.20 21.85 -9.12
CA LEU A 228 -9.89 22.40 -8.77
C LEU A 228 -9.97 23.89 -8.37
N GLY A 229 -10.91 24.63 -8.98
CA GLY A 229 -11.16 26.03 -8.62
C GLY A 229 -11.71 26.16 -7.22
N TRP A 230 -12.56 25.22 -6.79
CA TRP A 230 -13.08 25.22 -5.43
C TRP A 230 -12.05 24.84 -4.38
N LEU A 231 -11.11 23.95 -4.68
CA LEU A 231 -9.99 23.68 -3.79
C LEU A 231 -9.16 24.95 -3.50
N ILE A 232 -8.88 25.76 -4.53
CA ILE A 232 -8.16 27.03 -4.38
C ILE A 232 -9.01 28.04 -3.60
N ILE A 233 -10.30 28.15 -3.94
CA ILE A 233 -11.24 29.05 -3.25
C ILE A 233 -11.36 28.66 -1.77
N ASP A 234 -11.48 27.37 -1.44
CA ASP A 234 -11.62 26.88 -0.07
C ASP A 234 -10.34 27.14 0.75
N PHE A 235 -9.17 27.00 0.12
CA PHE A 235 -7.89 27.35 0.75
C PHE A 235 -7.75 28.86 0.99
N ILE A 236 -8.14 29.68 0.01
CA ILE A 236 -8.16 31.14 0.14
C ILE A 236 -9.18 31.58 1.20
N LEU A 237 -10.38 30.98 1.23
CA LEU A 237 -11.42 31.27 2.21
C LEU A 237 -10.96 30.91 3.62
N LEU A 238 -10.30 29.77 3.81
CA LEU A 238 -9.74 29.37 5.10
C LEU A 238 -8.70 30.39 5.61
N ILE A 239 -7.72 30.73 4.77
CA ILE A 239 -6.66 31.69 5.14
C ILE A 239 -7.23 33.10 5.34
N GLY A 240 -8.09 33.54 4.42
CA GLY A 240 -8.74 34.84 4.46
C GLY A 240 -9.58 35.01 5.74
N MET A 241 -10.36 33.99 6.13
CA MET A 241 -11.14 34.04 7.36
C MET A 241 -10.26 34.05 8.62
N LEU A 242 -9.12 33.36 8.63
CA LEU A 242 -8.19 33.42 9.75
C LEU A 242 -7.58 34.82 9.93
N LEU A 243 -7.27 35.51 8.83
CA LEU A 243 -6.80 36.89 8.86
C LEU A 243 -7.90 37.87 9.31
N VAL A 244 -9.12 37.68 8.80
CA VAL A 244 -10.29 38.49 9.17
C VAL A 244 -10.61 38.38 10.65
N ILE A 245 -10.63 37.16 11.23
CA ILE A 245 -10.89 36.94 12.66
C ILE A 245 -9.85 37.64 13.56
N ASN A 246 -8.62 37.81 13.08
CA ASN A 246 -7.54 38.42 13.83
C ASN A 246 -7.49 39.96 13.71
N ASN A 247 -7.92 40.51 12.58
CA ASN A 247 -7.65 41.90 12.22
C ASN A 247 -8.91 42.79 12.10
N THR A 248 -10.11 42.22 12.25
CA THR A 248 -11.37 42.95 12.03
C THR A 248 -12.27 42.94 13.28
N PRO A 249 -13.21 43.89 13.40
CA PRO A 249 -14.11 43.95 14.55
C PRO A 249 -15.14 42.80 14.58
N VAL A 250 -15.68 42.54 15.77
CA VAL A 250 -16.52 41.36 16.11
C VAL A 250 -17.69 41.12 15.15
N TYR A 251 -18.41 42.18 14.79
CA TYR A 251 -19.56 42.07 13.90
C TYR A 251 -19.18 41.57 12.50
N LEU A 252 -18.02 41.98 11.98
CA LEU A 252 -17.62 41.70 10.61
C LEU A 252 -17.17 40.26 10.46
N TRP A 253 -16.30 39.77 11.35
CA TRP A 253 -15.85 38.39 11.29
C TRP A 253 -16.94 37.38 11.65
N ALA A 254 -17.86 37.71 12.56
CA ALA A 254 -18.95 36.81 12.93
C ALA A 254 -19.91 36.56 11.75
N ILE A 255 -20.31 37.62 11.04
CA ILE A 255 -21.16 37.54 9.84
C ILE A 255 -20.46 36.74 8.75
N LEU A 256 -19.20 37.07 8.43
CA LEU A 256 -18.45 36.38 7.38
C LEU A 256 -18.24 34.90 7.69
N THR A 257 -17.98 34.54 8.95
CA THR A 257 -17.80 33.14 9.35
C THR A 257 -19.09 32.34 9.11
N PHE A 258 -20.25 32.92 9.43
CA PHE A 258 -21.54 32.28 9.20
C PHE A 258 -21.80 32.05 7.70
N VAL A 259 -21.50 33.05 6.87
CA VAL A 259 -21.63 32.97 5.40
C VAL A 259 -20.75 31.86 4.84
N VAL A 260 -19.47 31.81 5.23
CA VAL A 260 -18.53 30.79 4.73
C VAL A 260 -18.92 29.39 5.18
N ILE A 261 -19.28 29.20 6.46
CA ILE A 261 -19.75 27.90 6.97
C ILE A 261 -21.04 27.48 6.26
N PHE A 262 -21.95 28.41 5.98
CA PHE A 262 -23.18 28.11 5.24
C PHE A 262 -22.89 27.66 3.80
N LEU A 263 -22.03 28.36 3.08
CA LEU A 263 -21.58 27.99 1.72
C LEU A 263 -20.95 26.59 1.72
N TRP A 264 -20.05 26.32 2.67
CA TRP A 264 -19.43 25.01 2.84
C TRP A 264 -20.46 23.92 3.18
N THR A 265 -21.41 24.21 4.07
CA THR A 265 -22.46 23.26 4.48
C THR A 265 -23.38 22.87 3.33
N GLN A 266 -23.73 23.82 2.46
CA GLN A 266 -24.58 23.54 1.30
C GLN A 266 -23.88 22.65 0.26
N ARG A 267 -22.59 22.88 0.02
CA ARG A 267 -21.79 22.19 -1.01
C ARG A 267 -21.25 20.84 -0.52
N TYR A 268 -20.72 20.79 0.70
CA TYR A 268 -20.02 19.64 1.28
C TYR A 268 -20.86 18.93 2.35
N LYS A 269 -22.18 18.80 2.10
CA LYS A 269 -23.17 18.21 3.03
C LYS A 269 -22.69 16.92 3.70
N ARG A 270 -22.01 16.05 2.95
CA ARG A 270 -21.54 14.74 3.46
C ARG A 270 -20.36 14.86 4.42
N ALA A 271 -19.38 15.72 4.11
CA ALA A 271 -18.20 15.95 4.95
C ALA A 271 -18.62 16.57 6.29
N ILE A 272 -19.52 17.56 6.20
CA ILE A 272 -19.91 18.37 7.35
C ILE A 272 -20.88 17.64 8.27
N ARG A 273 -21.71 16.72 7.75
CA ARG A 273 -22.63 15.89 8.56
C ARG A 273 -21.92 15.07 9.64
N GLN A 274 -20.65 14.71 9.44
CA GLN A 274 -19.86 13.99 10.45
C GLN A 274 -19.41 14.90 11.60
N LEU A 275 -19.25 16.19 11.33
CA LEU A 275 -18.86 17.24 12.28
C LEU A 275 -20.05 17.91 12.97
N SER A 276 -21.28 17.73 12.47
CA SER A 276 -22.51 18.32 13.03
C SER A 276 -23.03 17.64 14.31
N LYS A 277 -22.24 16.80 15.01
CA LYS A 277 -22.69 16.16 16.25
C LYS A 277 -22.81 17.22 17.35
N PRO A 278 -24.01 17.51 17.89
CA PRO A 278 -24.22 18.64 18.81
C PRO A 278 -23.43 18.48 20.11
N LYS A 279 -23.24 17.23 20.58
CA LYS A 279 -22.46 16.94 21.80
C LYS A 279 -21.01 17.41 21.74
N PHE A 280 -20.38 17.36 20.56
CA PHE A 280 -19.01 17.83 20.37
C PHE A 280 -18.92 19.35 20.53
N TRP A 281 -19.79 20.09 19.84
CA TRP A 281 -19.82 21.55 19.87
C TRP A 281 -20.19 22.10 21.24
N VAL A 282 -21.17 21.50 21.93
CA VAL A 282 -21.56 21.93 23.27
C VAL A 282 -20.40 21.78 24.26
N PHE A 283 -19.73 20.62 24.25
CA PHE A 283 -18.58 20.38 25.13
C PHE A 283 -17.40 21.31 24.81
N PHE A 284 -17.11 21.51 23.53
CA PHE A 284 -16.03 22.38 23.07
C PHE A 284 -16.27 23.85 23.43
N ILE A 285 -17.48 24.36 23.17
CA ILE A 285 -17.90 25.73 23.52
C ILE A 285 -17.84 25.92 25.04
N LEU A 286 -18.32 24.95 25.82
CA LEU A 286 -18.31 25.05 27.28
C LEU A 286 -16.89 25.13 27.84
N ILE A 287 -15.98 24.28 27.38
CA ILE A 287 -14.58 24.31 27.84
C ILE A 287 -13.91 25.62 27.44
N THR A 288 -14.01 26.02 26.17
CA THR A 288 -13.34 27.22 25.67
C THR A 288 -13.88 28.50 26.30
N MET A 289 -15.20 28.57 26.56
CA MET A 289 -15.79 29.67 27.32
C MET A 289 -15.28 29.69 28.75
N LEU A 290 -15.26 28.54 29.44
CA LEU A 290 -14.75 28.45 30.81
C LEU A 290 -13.29 28.87 30.88
N THR A 291 -12.45 28.44 29.93
CA THR A 291 -11.05 28.87 29.83
C THR A 291 -10.93 30.38 29.61
N ALA A 292 -11.74 30.97 28.72
CA ALA A 292 -11.70 32.40 28.46
C ALA A 292 -12.15 33.24 29.67
N PHE A 293 -13.18 32.78 30.40
CA PHE A 293 -13.64 33.44 31.63
C PHE A 293 -12.61 33.34 32.75
N VAL A 294 -12.01 32.17 32.97
CA VAL A 294 -10.94 32.00 33.95
C VAL A 294 -9.74 32.89 33.59
N MET A 295 -9.36 32.94 32.31
CA MET A 295 -8.23 33.74 31.86
C MET A 295 -8.47 35.24 32.06
N THR A 296 -9.65 35.73 31.72
CA THR A 296 -9.99 37.16 31.87
C THR A 296 -10.16 37.57 33.33
N TYR A 297 -10.68 36.68 34.17
CA TYR A 297 -10.71 36.87 35.61
C TYR A 297 -9.30 36.99 36.21
N ILE A 298 -8.37 36.12 35.80
CA ILE A 298 -6.96 36.17 36.23
C ILE A 298 -6.28 37.47 35.76
N GLN A 299 -6.62 37.97 34.57
CA GLN A 299 -6.05 39.20 34.00
C GLN A 299 -6.69 40.49 34.52
N GLY A 300 -7.66 40.42 35.45
CA GLY A 300 -8.36 41.59 35.98
C GLY A 300 -9.19 42.35 34.95
N ARG A 301 -9.54 41.73 33.83
CA ARG A 301 -10.34 42.33 32.74
C ARG A 301 -11.84 42.15 33.01
N PRO A 302 -12.70 43.05 32.50
CA PRO A 302 -14.15 42.89 32.63
C PRO A 302 -14.60 41.58 31.98
N GLY A 303 -15.56 40.88 32.60
CA GLY A 303 -16.03 39.57 32.13
C GLY A 303 -16.62 39.57 30.71
N ILE A 304 -17.00 40.74 30.19
CA ILE A 304 -17.44 40.94 28.80
C ILE A 304 -16.31 40.60 27.81
N ASP A 305 -15.07 40.94 28.15
CA ASP A 305 -13.89 40.61 27.33
C ASP A 305 -13.69 39.08 27.29
N GLY A 306 -13.98 38.39 28.38
CA GLY A 306 -13.93 36.93 28.46
C GLY A 306 -14.91 36.26 27.51
N LEU A 307 -16.11 36.83 27.39
CA LEU A 307 -17.13 36.37 26.45
C LEU A 307 -16.70 36.60 24.99
N ILE A 308 -16.14 37.77 24.68
CA ILE A 308 -15.66 38.10 23.33
C ILE A 308 -14.49 37.20 22.93
N ILE A 309 -13.51 37.02 23.81
CA ILE A 309 -12.35 36.14 23.59
C ILE A 309 -12.81 34.68 23.41
N GLY A 310 -13.71 34.21 24.26
CA GLY A 310 -14.28 32.87 24.17
C GLY A 310 -15.07 32.65 22.88
N LEU A 311 -15.85 33.63 22.42
CA LEU A 311 -16.52 33.60 21.11
C LEU A 311 -15.52 33.56 19.97
N GLN A 312 -14.50 34.44 19.98
CA GLN A 312 -13.48 34.49 18.93
C GLN A 312 -12.74 33.15 18.79
N MET A 313 -12.36 32.53 19.91
CA MET A 313 -11.73 31.20 19.92
C MET A 313 -12.66 30.12 19.32
N ASN A 314 -13.96 30.15 19.65
CA ASN A 314 -14.94 29.20 19.13
C ASN A 314 -15.17 29.33 17.63
N PHE A 315 -15.33 30.55 17.12
CA PHE A 315 -15.50 30.80 15.69
C PHE A 315 -14.24 30.47 14.89
N ARG A 316 -13.06 30.76 15.45
CA ARG A 316 -11.77 30.36 14.86
C ARG A 316 -11.63 28.84 14.78
N ALA A 317 -11.98 28.11 15.83
CA ALA A 317 -11.98 26.66 15.78
C ALA A 317 -12.99 26.11 14.77
N ALA A 318 -14.19 26.72 14.70
CA ALA A 318 -15.23 26.32 13.76
C ALA A 318 -14.80 26.44 12.30
N ILE A 319 -14.21 27.59 11.92
CA ILE A 319 -13.75 27.78 10.55
C ILE A 319 -12.61 26.81 10.19
N VAL A 320 -11.70 26.55 11.13
CA VAL A 320 -10.57 25.63 10.93
C VAL A 320 -11.07 24.20 10.74
N ILE A 321 -11.93 23.70 11.64
CA ILE A 321 -12.43 22.32 11.60
C ILE A 321 -13.25 22.07 10.32
N VAL A 322 -14.15 23.01 9.97
CA VAL A 322 -14.98 22.87 8.76
C VAL A 322 -14.16 23.05 7.49
N GLY A 323 -13.29 24.06 7.42
CA GLY A 323 -12.48 24.32 6.23
C GLY A 323 -11.52 23.20 5.90
N PHE A 324 -10.93 22.58 6.93
CA PHE A 324 -10.09 21.39 6.74
C PHE A 324 -10.88 20.18 6.21
N ALA A 325 -12.10 19.95 6.71
CA ALA A 325 -12.96 18.87 6.20
C ALA A 325 -13.35 19.09 4.74
N VAL A 326 -13.60 20.34 4.36
CA VAL A 326 -13.93 20.77 2.99
C VAL A 326 -12.75 20.56 2.04
N ILE A 327 -11.58 21.08 2.38
CA ILE A 327 -10.34 20.89 1.60
C ILE A 327 -10.02 19.40 1.47
N GLY A 328 -10.20 18.64 2.55
CA GLY A 328 -10.05 17.19 2.57
C GLY A 328 -10.92 16.47 1.54
N THR A 329 -12.14 16.97 1.28
CA THR A 329 -13.01 16.38 0.25
C THR A 329 -12.63 16.75 -1.18
N GLU A 330 -12.19 17.98 -1.46
CA GLU A 330 -11.78 18.39 -2.81
C GLU A 330 -10.40 17.83 -3.20
N LEU A 331 -9.54 17.46 -2.24
CA LEU A 331 -8.26 16.79 -2.49
C LEU A 331 -8.41 15.41 -3.19
N TYR A 332 -9.60 14.80 -3.16
CA TYR A 332 -9.90 13.56 -3.89
C TYR A 332 -10.22 13.77 -5.38
N ASN A 333 -10.04 14.98 -5.93
CA ASN A 333 -10.36 15.30 -7.32
C ASN A 333 -9.61 14.42 -8.35
N PRO A 334 -10.28 13.86 -9.38
CA PRO A 334 -9.65 13.06 -10.43
C PRO A 334 -8.58 13.82 -11.24
N LYS A 335 -8.63 15.16 -11.35
CA LYS A 335 -7.54 15.95 -11.97
C LYS A 335 -6.29 15.99 -11.09
N ILE A 336 -6.45 16.06 -9.77
CA ILE A 336 -5.35 15.95 -8.80
C ILE A 336 -4.78 14.52 -8.85
N ARG A 337 -5.64 13.51 -8.96
CA ARG A 337 -5.24 12.12 -9.20
C ARG A 337 -4.45 11.95 -10.51
N ALA A 338 -4.85 12.62 -11.59
CA ALA A 338 -4.17 12.62 -12.88
C ALA A 338 -2.83 13.37 -12.84
N TYR A 339 -2.75 14.48 -12.10
CA TYR A 339 -1.52 15.21 -11.83
C TYR A 339 -0.54 14.37 -11.00
N PHE A 340 -1.00 13.75 -9.91
CA PHE A 340 -0.19 12.80 -9.14
C PHE A 340 0.23 11.60 -9.98
N ALA A 341 -0.58 11.16 -10.95
CA ALA A 341 -0.22 10.10 -11.90
C ALA A 341 0.95 10.46 -12.85
N GLN A 342 1.37 11.73 -12.89
CA GLN A 342 2.53 12.22 -13.62
C GLN A 342 3.72 12.59 -12.72
N THR A 343 3.56 12.61 -11.39
CA THR A 343 4.63 12.93 -10.43
C THR A 343 5.16 11.67 -9.73
N ALA A 344 6.15 11.84 -8.83
CA ALA A 344 6.73 10.77 -8.02
C ALA A 344 5.71 9.98 -7.15
N PHE A 345 4.47 10.50 -6.99
CA PHE A 345 3.39 9.87 -6.23
C PHE A 345 2.34 9.17 -7.10
N LYS A 346 2.67 8.83 -8.36
CA LYS A 346 1.80 8.14 -9.32
C LYS A 346 1.10 6.90 -8.80
N GLN A 347 1.68 6.22 -7.83
CA GLN A 347 1.15 4.98 -7.25
C GLN A 347 0.29 5.21 -6.01
N LEU A 348 0.32 6.39 -5.39
CA LEU A 348 -0.40 6.69 -4.16
C LEU A 348 -1.93 6.55 -4.30
N PRO A 349 -2.59 7.07 -5.35
CA PRO A 349 -4.04 6.94 -5.45
C PRO A 349 -4.51 5.49 -5.63
N VAL A 350 -3.74 4.68 -6.36
CA VAL A 350 -4.05 3.26 -6.56
C VAL A 350 -3.73 2.46 -5.29
N ALA A 351 -2.66 2.80 -4.57
CA ALA A 351 -2.34 2.23 -3.26
C ALA A 351 -3.44 2.52 -2.23
N LEU A 352 -3.98 3.74 -2.22
CA LEU A 352 -5.07 4.15 -1.35
C LEU A 352 -6.37 3.41 -1.67
N GLU A 353 -6.69 3.24 -2.95
CA GLU A 353 -7.84 2.45 -3.41
C GLU A 353 -7.75 0.99 -2.92
N LEU A 354 -6.58 0.36 -3.10
CA LEU A 354 -6.33 -0.99 -2.58
C LEU A 354 -6.41 -1.05 -1.04
N ALA A 355 -5.91 -0.02 -0.35
CA ALA A 355 -5.99 0.06 1.10
C ALA A 355 -7.45 0.16 1.58
N PHE A 356 -8.30 0.91 0.86
CA PHE A 356 -9.74 0.96 1.14
C PHE A 356 -10.46 -0.35 0.85
N GLU A 357 -10.09 -1.06 -0.23
CA GLU A 357 -10.62 -2.39 -0.53
C GLU A 357 -10.23 -3.41 0.55
N ALA A 358 -9.01 -3.31 1.09
CA ALA A 358 -8.52 -4.20 2.14
C ALA A 358 -9.14 -3.91 3.52
N LEU A 359 -9.46 -2.64 3.81
CA LEU A 359 -9.86 -2.18 5.14
C LEU A 359 -11.02 -2.97 5.77
N PRO A 360 -12.17 -3.22 5.11
CA PRO A 360 -13.27 -3.97 5.71
C PRO A 360 -12.85 -5.37 6.14
N SER A 361 -12.01 -6.04 5.35
CA SER A 361 -11.54 -7.39 5.65
C SER A 361 -10.55 -7.42 6.82
N VAL A 362 -9.74 -6.37 6.97
CA VAL A 362 -8.87 -6.23 8.15
C VAL A 362 -9.73 -5.99 9.39
N ILE A 363 -10.74 -5.12 9.29
CA ILE A 363 -11.67 -4.81 10.38
C ILE A 363 -12.44 -6.06 10.84
N SER A 364 -12.95 -6.87 9.91
CA SER A 364 -13.73 -8.07 10.23
C SER A 364 -12.93 -9.17 10.91
N ASN A 365 -11.63 -9.21 10.64
CA ASN A 365 -10.72 -10.25 11.14
C ASN A 365 -9.87 -9.77 12.32
N LEU A 366 -10.05 -8.53 12.77
CA LEU A 366 -9.41 -8.03 13.98
C LEU A 366 -10.03 -8.73 15.19
N PRO A 367 -9.21 -9.34 16.08
CA PRO A 367 -9.72 -9.94 17.30
C PRO A 367 -10.34 -8.87 18.20
N GLU A 368 -11.25 -9.30 19.08
CA GLU A 368 -11.91 -8.40 20.04
C GLU A 368 -10.87 -7.60 20.83
N VAL A 369 -11.16 -6.31 21.06
CA VAL A 369 -10.22 -5.35 21.66
C VAL A 369 -9.67 -5.84 23.01
N GLN A 370 -10.46 -6.63 23.76
CA GLN A 370 -10.04 -7.24 25.02
C GLN A 370 -8.89 -8.25 24.85
N GLN A 371 -8.84 -8.98 23.74
CA GLN A 371 -7.74 -9.89 23.42
C GLN A 371 -6.46 -9.14 23.04
N PHE A 372 -6.59 -7.91 22.52
CA PHE A 372 -5.45 -7.04 22.21
C PHE A 372 -4.62 -6.75 23.47
N PHE A 373 -5.27 -6.48 24.59
CA PHE A 373 -4.60 -6.25 25.89
C PHE A 373 -4.04 -7.54 26.50
N LYS A 374 -4.67 -8.68 26.27
CA LYS A 374 -4.23 -9.97 26.82
C LYS A 374 -3.08 -10.61 26.03
N ARG A 375 -3.06 -10.47 24.70
CA ARG A 375 -2.11 -11.14 23.79
C ARG A 375 -1.73 -10.25 22.59
N PRO A 376 -1.13 -9.06 22.81
CA PRO A 376 -0.84 -8.09 21.74
C PRO A 376 0.06 -8.65 20.64
N VAL A 377 1.02 -9.51 21.02
CA VAL A 377 1.94 -10.21 20.10
C VAL A 377 1.21 -11.09 19.08
N ASN A 378 0.18 -11.81 19.52
CA ASN A 378 -0.56 -12.73 18.64
C ASN A 378 -1.49 -11.98 17.69
N VAL A 379 -2.04 -10.84 18.12
CA VAL A 379 -2.89 -10.01 17.27
C VAL A 379 -2.07 -9.39 16.13
N VAL A 380 -0.90 -8.84 16.45
CA VAL A 380 0.01 -8.26 15.46
C VAL A 380 0.51 -9.33 14.49
N SER A 381 0.85 -10.54 14.96
CA SER A 381 1.27 -11.62 14.07
C SER A 381 0.15 -12.08 13.13
N GLN A 382 -1.10 -12.15 13.61
CA GLN A 382 -2.27 -12.45 12.77
C GLN A 382 -2.51 -11.37 11.71
N LEU A 383 -2.42 -10.10 12.09
CA LEU A 383 -2.56 -8.98 11.14
C LEU A 383 -1.48 -9.01 10.06
N MET A 384 -0.25 -9.36 10.43
CA MET A 384 0.85 -9.54 9.47
C MET A 384 0.64 -10.73 8.55
N ALA A 385 0.20 -11.88 9.08
CA ALA A 385 -0.10 -13.05 8.26
C ALA A 385 -1.21 -12.77 7.23
N GLN A 386 -2.26 -12.05 7.64
CA GLN A 386 -3.32 -11.60 6.73
C GLN A 386 -2.81 -10.60 5.69
N ALA A 387 -1.97 -9.65 6.10
CA ALA A 387 -1.34 -8.70 5.21
C ALA A 387 -0.49 -9.41 4.14
N GLU A 388 0.31 -10.41 4.54
CA GLU A 388 1.12 -11.20 3.64
C GLU A 388 0.26 -12.04 2.68
N GLN A 389 -0.79 -12.69 3.18
CA GLN A 389 -1.70 -13.48 2.33
C GLN A 389 -2.42 -12.59 1.32
N ARG A 390 -2.87 -11.39 1.73
CA ARG A 390 -3.47 -10.41 0.80
C ARG A 390 -2.47 -9.90 -0.23
N PHE A 391 -1.24 -9.63 0.19
CA PHE A 391 -0.16 -9.26 -0.74
C PHE A 391 0.06 -10.36 -1.76
N LYS A 392 0.14 -11.63 -1.33
CA LYS A 392 0.25 -12.79 -2.21
C LYS A 392 -0.94 -12.88 -3.15
N ASN A 393 -2.18 -12.80 -2.67
CA ASN A 393 -3.38 -12.89 -3.51
C ASN A 393 -3.47 -11.76 -4.56
N ILE A 394 -3.06 -10.53 -4.21
CA ILE A 394 -3.07 -9.40 -5.17
C ILE A 394 -1.95 -9.55 -6.20
N LYS A 395 -0.74 -9.94 -5.76
CA LYS A 395 0.39 -10.22 -6.67
C LYS A 395 0.08 -11.41 -7.58
N GLN A 396 -0.61 -12.41 -7.05
CA GLN A 396 -1.17 -13.56 -7.75
C GLN A 396 -2.12 -13.10 -8.86
N GLN A 397 -3.14 -12.29 -8.55
CA GLN A 397 -4.07 -11.75 -9.55
C GLN A 397 -3.43 -10.82 -10.60
N GLN A 398 -2.22 -10.31 -10.33
CA GLN A 398 -1.49 -9.39 -11.24
C GLN A 398 -0.36 -10.08 -12.02
N SER A 399 -0.10 -11.37 -11.79
CA SER A 399 0.94 -12.12 -12.52
C SER A 399 0.38 -12.66 -13.83
N PRO A 400 1.18 -12.74 -14.91
CA PRO A 400 0.70 -13.30 -16.15
C PRO A 400 0.40 -14.80 -15.95
N PRO A 401 -0.62 -15.36 -16.62
CA PRO A 401 -0.86 -16.79 -16.56
C PRO A 401 0.38 -17.54 -17.06
N LEU A 402 0.86 -18.48 -16.24
CA LEU A 402 1.97 -19.36 -16.58
C LEU A 402 1.44 -20.79 -16.73
N PHE A 403 1.84 -21.42 -17.82
CA PHE A 403 1.45 -22.78 -18.18
C PHE A 403 2.70 -23.66 -18.10
N ILE A 404 2.60 -24.82 -17.47
CA ILE A 404 3.67 -25.83 -17.49
C ILE A 404 3.17 -27.05 -18.23
N LEU A 405 3.89 -27.45 -19.27
CA LEU A 405 3.71 -28.75 -19.91
C LEU A 405 4.74 -29.72 -19.30
N THR A 406 4.25 -30.77 -18.67
CA THR A 406 5.07 -31.73 -17.93
C THR A 406 4.88 -33.17 -18.39
N GLY A 407 5.87 -33.99 -18.08
CA GLY A 407 5.98 -35.39 -18.45
C GLY A 407 7.40 -35.92 -18.23
N GLY A 408 7.53 -37.25 -18.19
CA GLY A 408 8.78 -37.99 -18.06
C GLY A 408 9.73 -37.84 -19.25
N LEU A 409 10.91 -38.47 -19.13
CA LEU A 409 11.88 -38.52 -20.22
C LEU A 409 11.30 -39.29 -21.41
N ALA A 410 11.35 -38.68 -22.61
CA ALA A 410 10.90 -39.30 -23.86
C ALA A 410 9.41 -39.62 -24.01
N GLN A 411 8.54 -39.05 -23.17
CA GLN A 411 7.07 -39.18 -23.30
C GLN A 411 6.43 -38.31 -24.40
N GLY A 412 7.21 -37.75 -25.33
CA GLY A 412 6.66 -36.98 -26.45
C GLY A 412 6.23 -35.53 -26.13
N LYS A 413 6.82 -34.90 -25.10
CA LYS A 413 6.51 -33.50 -24.73
C LYS A 413 6.62 -32.52 -25.89
N THR A 414 7.75 -32.55 -26.59
CA THR A 414 7.99 -31.68 -27.76
C THR A 414 6.98 -31.96 -28.87
N THR A 415 6.59 -33.23 -29.08
CA THR A 415 5.55 -33.59 -30.06
C THR A 415 4.17 -33.01 -29.68
N CYS A 416 3.81 -33.08 -28.40
CA CYS A 416 2.58 -32.48 -27.89
C CYS A 416 2.64 -30.95 -28.01
N LEU A 417 3.79 -30.34 -27.69
CA LEU A 417 4.02 -28.91 -27.80
C LEU A 417 3.85 -28.41 -29.24
N ILE A 418 4.39 -29.12 -30.23
CA ILE A 418 4.25 -28.75 -31.65
C ILE A 418 2.76 -28.74 -32.05
N LYS A 419 1.99 -29.79 -31.71
CA LYS A 419 0.54 -29.83 -31.96
C LYS A 419 -0.20 -28.68 -31.27
N LEU A 420 0.21 -28.35 -30.05
CA LEU A 420 -0.36 -27.27 -29.27
C LEU A 420 -0.07 -25.90 -29.91
N ILE A 421 1.16 -25.65 -30.36
CA ILE A 421 1.56 -24.44 -31.09
C ILE A 421 0.70 -24.29 -32.36
N ASP A 422 0.52 -25.36 -33.13
CA ASP A 422 -0.30 -25.33 -34.35
C ASP A 422 -1.75 -24.96 -34.05
N SER A 423 -2.34 -25.53 -33.00
CA SER A 423 -3.70 -25.19 -32.54
C SER A 423 -3.81 -23.73 -32.10
N LEU A 424 -2.83 -23.23 -31.34
CA LEU A 424 -2.79 -21.83 -30.89
C LEU A 424 -2.66 -20.86 -32.07
N LYS A 425 -1.77 -21.14 -33.04
CA LYS A 425 -1.62 -20.33 -34.25
C LYS A 425 -2.90 -20.32 -35.09
N LYS A 426 -3.58 -21.47 -35.25
CA LYS A 426 -4.88 -21.56 -35.94
C LYS A 426 -5.97 -20.71 -35.28
N SER A 427 -5.88 -20.48 -33.96
CA SER A 427 -6.80 -19.60 -33.24
C SER A 427 -6.51 -18.10 -33.38
N GLY A 428 -5.45 -17.74 -34.13
CA GLY A 428 -5.02 -16.36 -34.36
C GLY A 428 -4.15 -15.77 -33.24
N LEU A 429 -3.67 -16.59 -32.30
CA LEU A 429 -2.77 -16.13 -31.24
C LEU A 429 -1.35 -15.90 -31.79
N LYS A 430 -0.75 -14.78 -31.41
CA LYS A 430 0.67 -14.50 -31.66
C LYS A 430 1.53 -15.25 -30.63
N VAL A 431 2.16 -16.33 -31.05
CA VAL A 431 3.00 -17.18 -30.20
C VAL A 431 4.45 -17.04 -30.62
N SER A 432 5.32 -16.72 -29.66
CA SER A 432 6.76 -16.56 -29.87
C SER A 432 7.54 -17.44 -28.90
N GLY A 433 8.85 -17.55 -29.09
CA GLY A 433 9.71 -18.47 -28.34
C GLY A 433 10.29 -19.57 -29.21
N PHE A 434 10.67 -20.68 -28.60
CA PHE A 434 11.26 -21.81 -29.31
C PHE A 434 10.85 -23.15 -28.69
N TYR A 435 10.97 -24.21 -29.49
CA TYR A 435 10.88 -25.59 -29.03
C TYR A 435 12.14 -26.37 -29.42
N SER A 436 12.43 -27.45 -28.67
CA SER A 436 13.70 -28.18 -28.82
C SER A 436 13.53 -29.59 -29.39
N PRO A 437 13.50 -29.75 -30.72
CA PRO A 437 13.39 -31.08 -31.32
C PRO A 437 14.67 -31.89 -31.13
N ARG A 438 14.49 -33.22 -31.05
CA ARG A 438 15.60 -34.17 -30.94
C ARG A 438 16.27 -34.39 -32.28
N VAL A 439 17.60 -34.48 -32.25
CA VAL A 439 18.41 -34.94 -33.38
C VAL A 439 18.78 -36.40 -33.12
N LEU A 440 18.41 -37.27 -34.05
CA LEU A 440 18.63 -38.71 -33.99
C LEU A 440 19.67 -39.12 -35.03
N SER A 441 20.56 -40.04 -34.67
CA SER A 441 21.37 -40.82 -35.61
C SER A 441 21.08 -42.30 -35.37
N GLY A 442 20.37 -42.93 -36.30
CA GLY A 442 19.77 -44.25 -36.04
C GLY A 442 18.74 -44.18 -34.91
N ASN A 443 18.93 -45.00 -33.87
CA ASN A 443 18.04 -45.05 -32.70
C ASN A 443 18.57 -44.25 -31.49
N GLU A 444 19.73 -43.59 -31.64
CA GLU A 444 20.34 -42.80 -30.57
C GLU A 444 20.13 -41.30 -30.76
N THR A 445 19.83 -40.60 -29.67
CA THR A 445 19.84 -39.14 -29.64
C THR A 445 21.28 -38.63 -29.67
N THR A 446 21.62 -37.89 -30.73
CA THR A 446 22.95 -37.28 -30.94
C THR A 446 22.98 -35.80 -30.55
N GLY A 447 21.82 -35.18 -30.36
CA GLY A 447 21.73 -33.79 -29.96
C GLY A 447 20.29 -33.27 -29.90
N TYR A 448 20.19 -31.96 -29.74
CA TYR A 448 18.93 -31.22 -29.73
C TYR A 448 19.13 -29.93 -30.52
N ASP A 449 18.14 -29.57 -31.31
CA ASP A 449 18.09 -28.25 -31.96
C ASP A 449 17.16 -27.32 -31.19
N GLN A 450 17.11 -26.07 -31.61
CA GLN A 450 16.15 -25.08 -31.17
C GLN A 450 15.49 -24.45 -32.39
N THR A 451 14.18 -24.62 -32.50
CA THR A 451 13.40 -24.05 -33.60
C THR A 451 12.58 -22.87 -33.10
N LEU A 452 12.78 -21.70 -33.71
CA LEU A 452 12.01 -20.50 -33.44
C LEU A 452 10.56 -20.67 -33.92
N ILE A 453 9.61 -20.33 -33.06
CA ILE A 453 8.18 -20.48 -33.36
C ILE A 453 7.72 -19.44 -34.38
N ASP A 454 8.22 -18.21 -34.32
CA ASP A 454 7.78 -17.14 -35.22
C ASP A 454 8.22 -17.39 -36.67
N THR A 455 9.50 -17.72 -36.86
CA THR A 455 10.14 -17.81 -38.19
C THR A 455 10.26 -19.23 -38.72
N GLY A 456 10.17 -20.24 -37.86
CA GLY A 456 10.47 -21.63 -38.21
C GLY A 456 11.97 -21.91 -38.40
N GLN A 457 12.85 -20.94 -38.16
CA GLN A 457 14.29 -21.13 -38.27
C GLN A 457 14.79 -22.11 -37.22
N ASN A 458 15.64 -23.06 -37.65
CA ASN A 458 16.19 -24.10 -36.79
C ASN A 458 17.68 -23.87 -36.55
N PHE A 459 18.11 -23.98 -35.29
CA PHE A 459 19.49 -23.76 -34.86
C PHE A 459 20.04 -25.00 -34.15
N PRO A 460 21.23 -25.51 -34.54
CA PRO A 460 21.94 -26.50 -33.75
C PRO A 460 22.25 -25.98 -32.34
N PHE A 461 21.82 -26.66 -31.29
CA PHE A 461 22.02 -26.17 -29.92
C PHE A 461 22.87 -27.10 -29.06
N LEU A 462 22.46 -28.36 -28.92
CA LEU A 462 23.19 -29.37 -28.15
C LEU A 462 23.68 -30.47 -29.09
N ARG A 463 24.94 -30.89 -28.94
CA ARG A 463 25.52 -32.03 -29.67
C ARG A 463 26.35 -32.91 -28.74
N LYS A 464 26.36 -34.22 -29.00
CA LYS A 464 27.31 -35.14 -28.36
C LYS A 464 28.68 -34.90 -28.99
N ASP A 465 29.52 -34.13 -28.32
CA ASP A 465 30.92 -33.93 -28.68
C ASP A 465 31.84 -34.35 -27.53
N LYS A 466 33.01 -34.93 -27.85
CA LYS A 466 34.03 -35.34 -26.89
C LYS A 466 34.89 -34.17 -26.41
N ASN A 467 34.92 -33.06 -27.17
CA ASN A 467 35.65 -31.85 -26.79
C ASN A 467 34.77 -30.95 -25.90
N LYS A 468 34.93 -31.12 -24.58
CA LYS A 468 34.11 -30.47 -23.53
C LYS A 468 34.48 -28.99 -23.33
N VAL A 469 34.10 -28.14 -24.27
CA VAL A 469 33.98 -26.69 -24.00
C VAL A 469 32.50 -26.39 -23.78
N ASN A 470 32.12 -25.85 -22.61
CA ASN A 470 30.73 -25.59 -22.20
C ASN A 470 29.76 -26.79 -22.35
N ALA A 471 29.79 -27.74 -21.41
CA ALA A 471 28.98 -28.96 -21.47
C ALA A 471 27.76 -28.96 -20.51
N ILE A 472 26.62 -29.48 -21.00
CA ILE A 472 25.44 -29.90 -20.21
C ILE A 472 25.39 -31.42 -20.17
N GLY A 473 25.91 -32.00 -19.09
CA GLY A 473 26.01 -33.47 -18.97
C GLY A 473 26.90 -34.05 -20.08
N ALA A 474 26.30 -34.80 -21.00
CA ALA A 474 27.00 -35.46 -22.11
C ALA A 474 27.03 -34.64 -23.43
N TYR A 475 26.46 -33.43 -23.42
CA TYR A 475 26.33 -32.60 -24.63
C TYR A 475 27.16 -31.31 -24.50
N SER A 476 27.78 -30.86 -25.60
CA SER A 476 28.34 -29.52 -25.74
C SER A 476 27.27 -28.54 -26.22
N ILE A 477 27.40 -27.28 -25.82
CA ILE A 477 26.50 -26.18 -26.18
C ILE A 477 27.11 -25.39 -27.32
N ASP A 478 26.27 -25.03 -28.29
CA ASP A 478 26.62 -24.01 -29.27
C ASP A 478 26.44 -22.60 -28.68
N ASP A 479 27.56 -21.94 -28.36
CA ASP A 479 27.58 -20.62 -27.71
C ASP A 479 26.90 -19.53 -28.56
N PHE A 480 27.01 -19.62 -29.89
CA PHE A 480 26.35 -18.69 -30.82
C PHE A 480 24.83 -18.79 -30.68
N THR A 481 24.29 -20.00 -30.79
CA THR A 481 22.85 -20.27 -30.65
C THR A 481 22.34 -19.89 -29.27
N TYR A 482 23.09 -20.20 -28.21
CA TYR A 482 22.73 -19.79 -26.85
C TYR A 482 22.58 -18.28 -26.73
N LYS A 483 23.58 -17.51 -27.19
CA LYS A 483 23.56 -16.04 -27.12
C LYS A 483 22.43 -15.45 -27.96
N TYR A 484 22.26 -15.95 -29.19
CA TYR A 484 21.22 -15.49 -30.10
C TYR A 484 19.81 -15.71 -29.54
N LEU A 485 19.52 -16.92 -29.05
CA LEU A 485 18.21 -17.23 -28.46
C LEU A 485 17.95 -16.46 -27.16
N LYS A 486 18.99 -16.22 -26.35
CA LYS A 486 18.89 -15.39 -25.16
C LYS A 486 18.48 -13.96 -25.53
N GLU A 487 19.16 -13.34 -26.50
CA GLU A 487 18.83 -12.00 -27.00
C GLU A 487 17.43 -11.94 -27.64
N TYR A 488 17.04 -12.98 -28.37
CA TYR A 488 15.69 -13.11 -28.92
C TYR A 488 14.61 -13.16 -27.84
N LEU A 489 14.76 -13.97 -26.78
CA LEU A 489 13.78 -13.96 -25.67
C LEU A 489 13.72 -12.59 -24.95
N LEU A 490 14.85 -11.89 -24.87
CA LEU A 490 14.91 -10.55 -24.28
C LEU A 490 14.20 -9.49 -25.14
N SER A 491 14.12 -9.68 -26.46
CA SER A 491 13.47 -8.74 -27.38
C SER A 491 11.94 -8.87 -27.44
N ILE A 492 11.38 -10.01 -27.01
CA ILE A 492 9.93 -10.27 -26.98
C ILE A 492 9.18 -9.19 -26.17
N ASP A 493 8.07 -8.69 -26.72
CA ASP A 493 7.17 -7.73 -26.06
C ASP A 493 5.67 -8.00 -26.33
N HIS A 494 4.79 -7.19 -25.73
CA HIS A 494 3.32 -7.31 -25.86
C HIS A 494 2.76 -6.95 -27.23
N THR A 495 3.52 -6.24 -28.05
CA THR A 495 3.08 -5.82 -29.39
C THR A 495 3.23 -6.97 -30.39
N THR A 496 4.26 -7.80 -30.18
CA THR A 496 4.59 -8.94 -31.03
C THR A 496 4.04 -10.26 -30.51
N THR A 497 3.81 -10.40 -29.20
CA THR A 497 3.60 -11.72 -28.59
C THR A 497 2.49 -11.74 -27.54
N GLN A 498 1.60 -12.74 -27.62
CA GLN A 498 0.55 -13.01 -26.65
C GLN A 498 0.86 -14.22 -25.75
N LEU A 499 1.72 -15.12 -26.19
CA LEU A 499 2.24 -16.26 -25.41
C LEU A 499 3.69 -16.53 -25.81
N ALA A 500 4.60 -16.55 -24.82
CA ALA A 500 5.99 -16.93 -25.02
C ALA A 500 6.22 -18.39 -24.58
N ILE A 501 6.91 -19.19 -25.40
CA ILE A 501 7.13 -20.63 -25.16
C ILE A 501 8.62 -20.93 -25.01
N ILE A 502 8.97 -21.74 -24.00
CA ILE A 502 10.35 -22.16 -23.74
C ILE A 502 10.39 -23.67 -23.48
N ASP A 503 11.12 -24.41 -24.33
CA ASP A 503 11.40 -25.85 -24.19
C ASP A 503 12.93 -26.07 -24.13
N GLU A 504 13.54 -26.57 -23.05
CA GLU A 504 12.98 -26.98 -21.74
C GLU A 504 13.52 -26.04 -20.63
N ILE A 505 12.74 -25.81 -19.56
CA ILE A 505 13.21 -25.20 -18.30
C ILE A 505 13.42 -26.29 -17.26
N GLY A 506 14.60 -26.34 -16.65
CA GLY A 506 14.97 -27.43 -15.76
C GLY A 506 16.07 -27.08 -14.77
N ARG A 507 16.98 -28.03 -14.58
CA ARG A 507 18.06 -27.96 -13.57
C ARG A 507 18.95 -26.73 -13.73
N TRP A 508 19.22 -26.30 -14.96
CA TRP A 508 20.10 -25.16 -15.24
C TRP A 508 19.49 -23.84 -14.75
N GLU A 509 18.20 -23.64 -14.99
CA GLU A 509 17.48 -22.45 -14.54
C GLU A 509 17.36 -22.41 -13.01
N LEU A 510 17.26 -23.57 -12.35
CA LEU A 510 17.32 -23.67 -10.87
C LEU A 510 18.69 -23.25 -10.29
N GLU A 511 19.75 -23.25 -11.10
CA GLU A 511 21.06 -22.71 -10.73
C GLU A 511 21.24 -21.23 -11.14
N GLY A 512 20.19 -20.59 -11.65
CA GLY A 512 20.23 -19.21 -12.18
C GLY A 512 20.92 -19.07 -13.53
N LYS A 513 21.11 -20.17 -14.27
CA LYS A 513 21.76 -20.22 -15.59
C LYS A 513 20.73 -20.43 -16.71
N GLY A 514 21.21 -20.64 -17.94
CA GLY A 514 20.36 -20.96 -19.08
C GLY A 514 19.39 -19.82 -19.38
N TRP A 515 18.10 -20.14 -19.41
CA TRP A 515 17.04 -19.19 -19.76
C TRP A 515 16.55 -18.34 -18.58
N PHE A 516 17.11 -18.48 -17.38
CA PHE A 516 16.63 -17.85 -16.14
C PHE A 516 16.41 -16.33 -16.25
N GLU A 517 17.40 -15.60 -16.76
CA GLU A 517 17.29 -14.13 -16.89
C GLU A 517 16.17 -13.74 -17.86
N SER A 518 16.07 -14.44 -18.99
CA SER A 518 15.09 -14.15 -20.03
C SER A 518 13.67 -14.53 -19.59
N SER A 519 13.48 -15.70 -18.98
CA SER A 519 12.18 -16.15 -18.46
C SER A 519 11.70 -15.24 -17.34
N LYS A 520 12.60 -14.83 -16.43
CA LYS A 520 12.29 -13.85 -15.38
C LYS A 520 11.89 -12.50 -15.96
N LEU A 521 12.61 -12.00 -16.97
CA LEU A 521 12.25 -10.75 -17.63
C LEU A 521 10.87 -10.83 -18.29
N LEU A 522 10.50 -11.97 -18.90
CA LEU A 522 9.17 -12.17 -19.47
C LEU A 522 8.07 -12.13 -18.39
N ILE A 523 8.34 -12.68 -17.19
CA ILE A 523 7.43 -12.56 -16.03
C ILE A 523 7.28 -11.08 -15.63
N GLU A 524 8.39 -10.35 -15.53
CA GLU A 524 8.41 -8.92 -15.18
C GLU A 524 7.71 -8.05 -16.23
N LYS A 525 7.84 -8.41 -17.52
CA LYS A 525 7.10 -7.80 -18.63
C LYS A 525 5.62 -8.17 -18.63
N ASN A 526 5.15 -9.05 -17.74
CA ASN A 526 3.77 -9.53 -17.67
C ASN A 526 3.31 -10.26 -18.95
N ILE A 527 4.21 -10.98 -19.62
CA ILE A 527 3.90 -11.76 -20.82
C ILE A 527 3.52 -13.19 -20.40
N PRO A 528 2.36 -13.72 -20.81
CA PRO A 528 2.00 -15.12 -20.58
C PRO A 528 3.05 -16.07 -21.10
N GLN A 529 3.32 -17.14 -20.35
CA GLN A 529 4.40 -18.07 -20.66
C GLN A 529 3.94 -19.52 -20.62
N LEU A 530 4.47 -20.35 -21.52
CA LEU A 530 4.37 -21.80 -21.47
C LEU A 530 5.76 -22.41 -21.37
N TRP A 531 6.02 -23.13 -20.30
CA TRP A 531 7.29 -23.79 -20.04
C TRP A 531 7.15 -25.29 -20.17
N VAL A 532 8.05 -25.95 -20.89
CA VAL A 532 8.18 -27.40 -20.81
C VAL A 532 9.13 -27.72 -19.67
N VAL A 533 8.69 -28.60 -18.78
CA VAL A 533 9.43 -28.95 -17.55
C VAL A 533 9.30 -30.45 -17.28
N ARG A 534 10.40 -31.17 -17.02
CA ARG A 534 10.34 -32.55 -16.48
C ARG A 534 9.62 -32.61 -15.14
N ASP A 535 8.82 -33.65 -14.94
CA ASP A 535 8.03 -33.88 -13.72
C ASP A 535 8.83 -33.68 -12.43
N THR A 536 10.07 -34.18 -12.41
CA THR A 536 10.95 -34.15 -11.24
C THR A 536 11.42 -32.74 -10.83
N PHE A 537 11.21 -31.73 -11.67
CA PHE A 537 11.62 -30.36 -11.43
C PHE A 537 10.45 -29.37 -11.30
N VAL A 538 9.20 -29.80 -11.53
CA VAL A 538 8.03 -28.90 -11.50
C VAL A 538 7.92 -28.15 -10.18
N ASP A 539 7.83 -28.88 -9.06
CA ASP A 539 7.68 -28.25 -7.73
C ASP A 539 8.88 -27.34 -7.40
N LYS A 540 10.10 -27.80 -7.71
CA LYS A 540 11.33 -27.04 -7.48
C LYS A 540 11.35 -25.73 -8.28
N ILE A 541 10.86 -25.74 -9.52
CA ILE A 541 10.77 -24.56 -10.37
C ILE A 541 9.71 -23.60 -9.86
N ILE A 542 8.55 -24.11 -9.46
CA ILE A 542 7.48 -23.30 -8.87
C ILE A 542 8.00 -22.56 -7.63
N ASP A 543 8.70 -23.28 -6.74
CA ASP A 543 9.29 -22.70 -5.54
C ASP A 543 10.41 -21.69 -5.86
N PHE A 544 11.33 -22.05 -6.77
CA PHE A 544 12.48 -21.23 -7.10
C PHE A 544 12.10 -19.89 -7.75
N TYR A 545 11.14 -19.90 -8.68
CA TYR A 545 10.61 -18.70 -9.32
C TYR A 545 9.52 -18.00 -8.49
N ALA A 546 9.11 -18.58 -7.35
CA ALA A 546 8.00 -18.12 -6.52
C ALA A 546 6.70 -17.93 -7.34
N LEU A 547 6.40 -18.89 -8.21
CA LEU A 547 5.23 -18.88 -9.10
C LEU A 547 3.97 -19.21 -8.31
N ALA A 548 2.86 -18.58 -8.67
CA ALA A 548 1.66 -18.64 -7.84
C ALA A 548 0.34 -18.88 -8.60
N HIS A 549 0.33 -18.72 -9.93
CA HIS A 549 -0.73 -19.20 -10.83
C HIS A 549 -0.09 -19.99 -11.98
N VAL A 550 0.10 -21.28 -11.74
CA VAL A 550 0.66 -22.22 -12.70
C VAL A 550 -0.41 -23.23 -13.06
N ASN A 551 -0.77 -23.28 -14.34
CA ASN A 551 -1.61 -24.34 -14.87
C ASN A 551 -0.70 -25.45 -15.37
N ILE A 552 -0.73 -26.60 -14.70
CA ILE A 552 0.13 -27.74 -15.02
C ILE A 552 -0.67 -28.71 -15.90
N TYR A 553 -0.12 -29.04 -17.05
CA TYR A 553 -0.66 -30.01 -17.98
C TYR A 553 0.31 -31.20 -18.06
N SER A 554 -0.13 -32.36 -17.58
CA SER A 554 0.62 -33.61 -17.74
C SER A 554 0.22 -34.31 -19.02
N ILE A 555 1.20 -34.83 -19.76
CA ILE A 555 0.93 -35.56 -21.01
C ILE A 555 0.23 -36.90 -20.76
N ASP A 556 0.24 -37.42 -19.52
CA ASP A 556 -0.41 -38.67 -19.15
C ASP A 556 -1.96 -38.57 -19.15
N ASN A 557 -2.53 -37.35 -19.08
CA ASN A 557 -3.97 -37.07 -19.07
C ASN A 557 -4.19 -35.54 -19.05
N PRO A 558 -5.11 -34.92 -19.84
CA PRO A 558 -5.83 -35.29 -21.08
C PRO A 558 -5.06 -35.03 -22.41
N THR A 559 -5.75 -35.10 -23.57
CA THR A 559 -5.20 -34.92 -24.93
C THR A 559 -4.68 -33.49 -25.18
N CYS A 560 -3.58 -33.35 -25.93
CA CYS A 560 -2.94 -32.06 -26.26
C CYS A 560 -3.89 -30.99 -26.84
N GLU A 561 -4.97 -31.40 -27.51
CA GLU A 561 -6.00 -30.48 -28.01
C GLU A 561 -6.80 -29.80 -26.90
N SER A 562 -7.08 -30.52 -25.81
CA SER A 562 -7.80 -29.96 -24.66
C SER A 562 -6.98 -28.85 -23.97
N PHE A 563 -5.66 -29.01 -23.87
CA PHE A 563 -4.75 -28.00 -23.35
C PHE A 563 -4.80 -26.71 -24.16
N SER A 564 -4.82 -26.83 -25.50
CA SER A 564 -4.87 -25.65 -26.37
C SER A 564 -6.16 -24.84 -26.14
N LYS A 565 -7.32 -25.50 -25.98
CA LYS A 565 -8.60 -24.83 -25.70
C LYS A 565 -8.59 -24.13 -24.35
N ASP A 566 -8.04 -24.78 -23.33
CA ASP A 566 -7.96 -24.23 -21.98
C ASP A 566 -7.05 -23.00 -21.93
N ILE A 567 -5.85 -23.08 -22.51
CA ILE A 567 -4.90 -21.96 -22.66
C ILE A 567 -5.57 -20.78 -23.36
N ILE A 568 -6.25 -21.00 -24.49
CA ILE A 568 -6.97 -19.94 -25.21
C ILE A 568 -8.02 -19.28 -24.32
N SER A 569 -8.77 -20.07 -23.54
CA SER A 569 -9.83 -19.56 -22.66
C SER A 569 -9.25 -18.65 -21.56
N ILE A 570 -8.16 -19.07 -20.93
CA ILE A 570 -7.48 -18.34 -19.85
C ILE A 570 -6.84 -17.06 -20.38
N LEU A 571 -6.22 -17.11 -21.57
CA LEU A 571 -5.63 -15.93 -22.22
C LEU A 571 -6.69 -14.89 -22.61
N LYS A 572 -7.89 -15.33 -23.04
CA LYS A 572 -9.01 -14.42 -23.37
C LYS A 572 -9.65 -13.78 -22.15
N GLN A 573 -9.63 -14.44 -20.99
CA GLN A 573 -10.13 -13.88 -19.74
C GLN A 573 -9.15 -12.89 -19.10
N SER A 574 -7.85 -13.07 -19.32
CA SER A 574 -6.78 -12.25 -18.73
C SER A 574 -6.37 -11.03 -19.58
N THR A 575 -6.81 -10.95 -20.84
CA THR A 575 -6.54 -9.79 -21.70
C THR A 575 -7.55 -8.66 -21.46
N PRO A 576 -7.11 -7.42 -21.13
CA PRO A 576 -8.01 -6.27 -21.11
C PRO A 576 -8.58 -6.07 -22.52
N LYS A 577 -9.91 -5.89 -22.63
CA LYS A 577 -10.64 -5.62 -23.88
C LYS A 577 -10.01 -4.46 -24.68
N ALA A 578 -9.01 -4.75 -25.50
CA ALA A 578 -8.39 -3.81 -26.43
C ALA A 578 -8.11 -4.43 -27.80
N TYR A 579 -8.44 -5.71 -28.01
CA TYR A 579 -8.08 -6.45 -29.22
C TYR A 579 -9.24 -6.89 -30.12
N ASN A 580 -10.47 -6.42 -29.85
CA ASN A 580 -11.59 -6.62 -30.78
C ASN A 580 -11.81 -5.35 -31.61
N SER A 581 -10.95 -5.14 -32.60
CA SER A 581 -11.27 -4.31 -33.76
C SER A 581 -10.76 -4.98 -35.03
N LEU A 582 -11.53 -5.97 -35.50
CA LEU A 582 -11.58 -6.33 -36.91
C LEU A 582 -12.96 -5.89 -37.42
N PRO A 583 -13.05 -5.26 -38.60
CA PRO A 583 -14.32 -4.81 -39.15
C PRO A 583 -15.11 -6.04 -39.60
N ASN A 584 -16.30 -6.22 -39.03
CA ASN A 584 -17.32 -7.06 -39.65
C ASN A 584 -17.72 -6.38 -40.97
N ASN A 585 -17.19 -6.89 -42.08
CA ASN A 585 -17.81 -6.71 -43.37
C ASN A 585 -19.15 -7.45 -43.34
N ASN A 586 -20.23 -6.70 -43.18
CA ASN A 586 -21.57 -7.17 -43.49
C ASN A 586 -21.67 -7.38 -45.00
N LEU A 587 -21.64 -8.64 -45.42
CA LEU A 587 -22.33 -9.10 -46.62
C LEU A 587 -23.78 -9.41 -46.23
N ASN A 588 -24.71 -8.97 -47.10
CA ASN A 588 -26.14 -9.25 -47.17
C ASN A 588 -27.08 -8.32 -46.36
N ASN A 589 -27.35 -7.13 -46.91
CA ASN A 589 -28.56 -6.86 -47.72
C ASN A 589 -28.51 -5.44 -48.29
#